data_AF-A0A2E2EJ32-F1
#
_entry.id   AF-A0A2E2EJ32-F1
#
_cell.length_a   1.000
_cell.length_b   1.000
_cell.length_c   1.000
_cell.angle_alpha   90.00
_cell.angle_beta   90.00
_cell.angle_gamma   90.00
#
_symmetry.space_group_name_H-M   'P 1'
#
loop_
_entity.id
_entity.type
_entity.pdbx_description
1 polymer ?
#
loop_
_entity_poly.entity_id
_entity_poly.type
_entity_poly.pdbx_seq_one_letter_code
_entity_poly.pdbx_strand_id
1 'polypeptide(L)'
;MVINFLDILNKVVRLTFKAKKLTILFVAFLLSSAVYATPKSVELWFLSIDKTTWLKDYLKKHSSSSFYAQSVQCQPMGDYCFDPQIGLYKKGEEESAYKKIDMAEIEMKESYDFIDPHKGVERKLIECDENAGFFDIFCGKKQKIKKQKQNHKFEVWIDVSSTMKQVDYRGVEKKCYREMFLENLSLNCPMNEKMKVYYFEEFRKEAGTFDRVCLSRGLNNMKRIVSDLKKSKADHVLIITDIFEAEESFINAVELTGRATIRGLDKPFYASQMKEELKRIGQLCQ
;
A
#
# COMPACT_ATOMS: atom_id res chain seq x y z
N MET A 1 6.80 -53.09 -63.53
CA MET A 1 6.41 -51.94 -62.70
C MET A 1 7.57 -51.64 -61.75
N VAL A 2 8.55 -50.85 -62.21
CA VAL A 2 9.77 -50.55 -61.44
C VAL A 2 9.44 -49.37 -60.55
N ILE A 3 9.17 -49.64 -59.27
CA ILE A 3 8.96 -48.60 -58.27
C ILE A 3 10.33 -47.99 -57.98
N ASN A 4 10.51 -46.71 -58.34
CA ASN A 4 11.72 -45.92 -58.13
C ASN A 4 12.09 -45.90 -56.64
N PHE A 5 13.02 -46.77 -56.24
CA PHE A 5 13.60 -46.83 -54.89
C PHE A 5 14.24 -45.50 -54.46
N LEU A 6 14.74 -44.70 -55.42
CA LEU A 6 15.28 -43.36 -55.18
C LEU A 6 14.24 -42.35 -54.66
N ASP A 7 13.00 -42.42 -55.13
CA ASP A 7 11.94 -41.49 -54.73
C ASP A 7 11.45 -41.76 -53.30
N ILE A 8 11.47 -43.03 -52.89
CA ILE A 8 11.13 -43.45 -51.53
C ILE A 8 12.24 -43.03 -50.57
N LEU A 9 13.52 -43.25 -50.92
CA LEU A 9 14.65 -42.80 -50.09
C LEU A 9 14.66 -41.28 -49.92
N ASN A 10 14.45 -40.51 -50.99
CA ASN A 10 14.39 -39.05 -50.91
C ASN A 10 13.21 -38.53 -50.08
N LYS A 11 12.05 -39.21 -50.12
CA LYS A 11 10.92 -38.89 -49.25
C LYS A 11 11.22 -39.19 -47.77
N VAL A 12 11.85 -40.33 -47.47
CA VAL A 12 12.23 -40.72 -46.10
C VAL A 12 13.32 -39.78 -45.54
N VAL A 13 14.30 -39.40 -46.34
CA VAL A 13 15.33 -38.42 -45.96
C VAL A 13 14.75 -37.01 -45.76
N ARG A 14 13.82 -36.56 -46.62
CA ARG A 14 13.10 -35.28 -46.40
C ARG A 14 12.20 -35.30 -45.15
N LEU A 15 11.55 -36.42 -44.86
CA LEU A 15 10.70 -36.60 -43.67
C LEU A 15 11.53 -36.58 -42.39
N THR A 16 12.67 -37.27 -42.36
CA THR A 16 13.59 -37.25 -41.20
C THR A 16 14.23 -35.88 -41.00
N PHE A 17 14.54 -35.14 -42.08
CA PHE A 17 15.06 -33.77 -41.99
C PHE A 17 14.00 -32.76 -41.49
N LYS A 18 12.74 -32.90 -41.94
CA LYS A 18 11.60 -32.11 -41.42
C LYS A 18 11.34 -32.42 -39.95
N ALA A 19 11.39 -33.69 -39.55
CA ALA A 19 11.18 -34.10 -38.17
C ALA A 19 12.27 -33.54 -37.23
N LYS A 20 13.54 -33.50 -37.66
CA LYS A 20 14.64 -32.85 -36.92
C LYS A 20 14.46 -31.35 -36.78
N LYS A 21 14.05 -30.65 -37.85
CA LYS A 21 13.74 -29.20 -37.76
C LYS A 21 12.56 -28.92 -36.84
N LEU A 22 11.53 -29.76 -36.86
CA LEU A 22 10.35 -29.61 -36.01
C LEU A 22 10.65 -29.88 -34.53
N THR A 23 11.48 -30.88 -34.23
CA THR A 23 11.94 -31.15 -32.85
C THR A 23 12.82 -30.05 -32.31
N ILE A 24 13.74 -29.50 -33.11
CA ILE A 24 14.55 -28.33 -32.70
C ILE A 24 13.65 -27.11 -32.43
N LEU A 25 12.64 -26.88 -33.27
CA LEU A 25 11.70 -25.77 -33.08
C LEU A 25 10.84 -25.96 -31.81
N PHE A 26 10.42 -27.19 -31.53
CA PHE A 26 9.62 -27.54 -30.35
C PHE A 26 10.43 -27.42 -29.05
N VAL A 27 11.71 -27.83 -29.07
CA VAL A 27 12.63 -27.67 -27.93
C VAL A 27 12.94 -26.18 -27.70
N ALA A 28 13.13 -25.38 -28.75
CA ALA A 28 13.31 -23.93 -28.62
C ALA A 28 12.06 -23.23 -28.06
N PHE A 29 10.86 -23.70 -28.43
CA PHE A 29 9.60 -23.20 -27.89
C PHE A 29 9.44 -23.53 -26.39
N LEU A 30 9.78 -24.76 -25.97
CA LEU A 30 9.76 -25.18 -24.56
C LEU A 30 10.78 -24.46 -23.68
N LEU A 31 11.95 -24.10 -24.23
CA LEU A 31 12.97 -23.32 -23.49
C LEU A 31 12.57 -21.85 -23.36
N SER A 32 11.76 -21.31 -24.28
CA SER A 32 11.31 -19.91 -24.25
C SER A 32 10.19 -19.64 -23.24
N SER A 33 9.45 -20.66 -22.80
CA SER A 33 8.36 -20.53 -21.82
C SER A 33 8.84 -20.55 -20.36
N ALA A 34 10.12 -20.84 -20.10
CA ALA A 34 10.67 -20.97 -18.75
C ALA A 34 11.31 -19.67 -18.20
N VAL A 35 11.13 -18.52 -18.85
CA VAL A 35 11.52 -17.23 -18.25
C VAL A 35 10.42 -16.82 -17.27
N TYR A 36 10.43 -17.42 -16.09
CA TYR A 36 9.75 -16.84 -14.93
C TYR A 36 10.43 -15.50 -14.66
N ALA A 37 9.75 -14.42 -15.07
CA ALA A 37 10.19 -13.06 -14.84
C ALA A 37 10.17 -12.80 -13.33
N THR A 38 11.30 -13.07 -12.70
CA THR A 38 11.63 -12.73 -11.33
C THR A 38 12.54 -11.52 -11.36
N PRO A 39 12.49 -10.64 -10.35
CA PRO A 39 13.32 -9.46 -10.33
C PRO A 39 14.80 -9.82 -10.24
N LYS A 40 15.66 -9.03 -10.90
CA LYS A 40 17.11 -9.29 -10.95
C LYS A 40 17.79 -9.04 -9.61
N SER A 41 17.27 -8.11 -8.80
CA SER A 41 17.65 -7.99 -7.39
C SER A 41 16.48 -7.56 -6.52
N VAL A 42 16.47 -8.08 -5.30
CA VAL A 42 15.50 -7.72 -4.26
C VAL A 42 16.26 -7.19 -3.06
N GLU A 43 15.85 -6.04 -2.54
CA GLU A 43 16.35 -5.50 -1.30
C GLU A 43 15.20 -5.40 -0.30
N LEU A 44 15.39 -5.97 0.89
CA LEU A 44 14.40 -6.02 1.95
C LEU A 44 14.93 -5.30 3.18
N TRP A 45 14.20 -4.28 3.63
CA TRP A 45 14.52 -3.49 4.81
C TRP A 45 13.51 -3.78 5.90
N PHE A 46 13.99 -4.38 6.99
CA PHE A 46 13.26 -4.53 8.24
C PHE A 46 13.55 -3.34 9.15
N LEU A 47 12.54 -2.51 9.37
CA LEU A 47 12.64 -1.35 10.23
C LEU A 47 12.43 -1.77 11.69
N SER A 48 13.36 -1.36 12.54
CA SER A 48 13.38 -1.63 13.97
C SER A 48 12.78 -0.47 14.77
N ILE A 49 12.13 -0.80 15.89
CA ILE A 49 11.58 0.20 16.81
C ILE A 49 12.72 1.01 17.43
N ASP A 50 12.65 2.33 17.30
CA ASP A 50 13.54 3.24 18.01
C ASP A 50 13.15 3.29 19.50
N LYS A 51 13.90 2.59 20.35
CA LYS A 51 13.64 2.54 21.80
C LYS A 51 13.76 3.93 22.46
N THR A 52 14.43 4.89 21.82
CA THR A 52 14.74 6.19 22.42
C THR A 52 13.58 7.18 22.34
N THR A 53 12.70 7.07 21.34
CA THR A 53 11.48 7.89 21.22
C THR A 53 10.45 7.50 22.27
N TRP A 54 10.26 6.19 22.55
CA TRP A 54 9.33 5.75 23.61
C TRP A 54 9.71 6.33 24.98
N LEU A 55 11.00 6.28 25.34
CA LEU A 55 11.45 6.83 26.62
C LEU A 55 11.34 8.36 26.65
N LYS A 56 11.70 9.04 25.56
CA LYS A 56 11.58 10.51 25.47
C LYS A 56 10.12 10.97 25.51
N ASP A 57 9.20 10.27 24.85
CA ASP A 57 7.78 10.60 24.85
C ASP A 57 7.13 10.27 26.20
N TYR A 58 7.54 9.18 26.85
CA TYR A 58 7.12 8.87 28.23
C TYR A 58 7.60 9.93 29.22
N LEU A 59 8.88 10.32 29.14
CA LEU A 59 9.46 11.38 29.96
C LEU A 59 8.85 12.75 29.65
N LYS A 60 8.53 13.05 28.38
CA LYS A 60 7.91 14.31 27.96
C LYS A 60 6.44 14.40 28.38
N LYS A 61 5.70 13.28 28.35
CA LYS A 61 4.32 13.15 28.84
C LYS A 61 4.24 13.30 30.37
N HIS A 62 5.30 12.98 31.10
CA HIS A 62 5.42 13.23 32.55
C HIS A 62 6.11 14.56 32.90
N SER A 63 6.79 15.21 31.94
CA SER A 63 7.43 16.52 32.10
C SER A 63 6.53 17.69 31.71
N SER A 64 5.45 17.46 30.96
CA SER A 64 4.44 18.50 30.72
C SER A 64 3.56 18.63 31.96
N SER A 65 3.92 19.61 32.77
CA SER A 65 3.21 20.11 33.94
C SER A 65 1.69 20.11 33.77
N SER A 66 1.05 19.59 34.81
CA SER A 66 -0.38 19.37 35.07
C SER A 66 -1.23 20.64 35.21
N PHE A 67 -1.12 21.62 34.30
CA PHE A 67 -1.79 22.93 34.48
C PHE A 67 -2.91 23.25 33.49
N TYR A 68 -3.34 22.33 32.62
CA TYR A 68 -4.44 22.60 31.67
C TYR A 68 -5.57 21.55 31.62
N ALA A 69 -5.61 20.59 32.55
CA ALA A 69 -6.66 19.58 32.58
C ALA A 69 -7.73 19.81 33.67
N GLN A 70 -7.80 20.99 34.29
CA GLN A 70 -8.57 21.14 35.54
C GLN A 70 -9.44 22.39 35.68
N SER A 71 -9.85 23.07 34.60
CA SER A 71 -10.73 24.25 34.77
C SER A 71 -11.84 24.42 33.76
N VAL A 72 -12.19 23.39 32.99
CA VAL A 72 -13.43 23.41 32.21
C VAL A 72 -14.18 22.11 32.44
N GLN A 73 -14.65 21.91 33.68
CA GLN A 73 -15.61 20.84 34.05
C GLN A 73 -16.98 20.98 33.38
N CYS A 74 -17.10 21.86 32.38
CA CYS A 74 -18.37 22.18 31.77
C CYS A 74 -18.20 22.69 30.35
N GLN A 75 -18.56 21.87 29.37
CA GLN A 75 -18.76 22.33 28.01
C GLN A 75 -20.24 22.75 27.84
N PRO A 76 -20.54 24.03 27.52
CA PRO A 76 -21.92 24.50 27.42
C PRO A 76 -22.62 23.92 26.18
N MET A 77 -23.83 23.41 26.38
CA MET A 77 -24.70 22.77 25.39
C MET A 77 -26.12 23.34 25.53
N GLY A 78 -26.27 24.64 25.24
CA GLY A 78 -27.52 25.37 25.49
C GLY A 78 -27.73 25.65 26.98
N ASP A 79 -28.90 25.28 27.51
CA ASP A 79 -29.23 25.41 28.95
C ASP A 79 -28.50 24.38 29.83
N TYR A 80 -27.87 23.38 29.22
CA TYR A 80 -27.19 22.29 29.90
C TYR A 80 -25.67 22.39 29.76
N CYS A 81 -25.00 21.70 30.67
CA CYS A 81 -23.57 21.60 30.79
C CYS A 81 -23.18 20.12 30.65
N PHE A 82 -22.26 19.82 29.74
CA PHE A 82 -21.73 18.47 29.58
C PHE A 82 -20.39 18.33 30.30
N ASP A 83 -20.33 17.42 31.27
CA ASP A 83 -19.12 16.97 31.94
C ASP A 83 -18.88 15.48 31.59
N PRO A 84 -17.69 15.10 31.09
CA PRO A 84 -17.37 13.71 30.76
C PRO A 84 -17.56 12.71 31.92
N GLN A 85 -17.50 13.15 33.17
CA GLN A 85 -17.63 12.29 34.35
C GLN A 85 -19.07 12.16 34.86
N ILE A 86 -19.89 13.20 34.68
CA ILE A 86 -21.24 13.30 35.29
C ILE A 86 -22.36 13.21 34.23
N GLY A 87 -22.07 13.53 32.98
CA GLY A 87 -23.04 13.63 31.90
C GLY A 87 -23.60 15.05 31.75
N LEU A 88 -24.79 15.17 31.15
CA LEU A 88 -25.49 16.46 31.00
C LEU A 88 -26.18 16.86 32.31
N TYR A 89 -25.90 18.06 32.81
CA TYR A 89 -26.57 18.65 33.98
C TYR A 89 -26.86 20.15 33.77
N LYS A 90 -27.75 20.72 34.58
CA LYS A 90 -28.09 22.15 34.54
C LYS A 90 -27.36 22.90 35.65
N LYS A 91 -26.76 24.04 35.34
CA LYS A 91 -26.04 24.86 36.34
C LYS A 91 -27.04 25.53 37.29
N GLY A 92 -26.97 25.21 38.59
CA GLY A 92 -27.73 25.90 39.64
C GLY A 92 -28.72 25.06 40.45
N GLU A 93 -28.78 23.75 40.26
CA GLU A 93 -29.55 22.83 41.12
C GLU A 93 -28.59 22.08 42.06
N GLU A 94 -28.88 22.06 43.37
CA GLU A 94 -28.05 21.41 44.39
C GLU A 94 -27.93 19.89 44.17
N GLU A 95 -26.79 19.33 44.60
CA GLU A 95 -26.30 17.96 44.37
C GLU A 95 -27.22 16.82 44.88
N SER A 96 -28.38 17.12 45.47
CA SER A 96 -29.36 16.12 45.89
C SER A 96 -30.43 15.80 44.85
N ALA A 97 -30.38 16.41 43.67
CA ALA A 97 -31.36 16.21 42.60
C ALA A 97 -30.74 15.69 41.29
N TYR A 98 -29.78 14.77 41.36
CA TYR A 98 -29.38 13.99 40.18
C TYR A 98 -30.48 12.98 39.82
N LYS A 99 -31.59 13.47 39.28
CA LYS A 99 -32.45 12.62 38.46
C LYS A 99 -31.60 12.22 37.25
N LYS A 100 -31.21 10.94 37.20
CA LYS A 100 -30.83 10.30 35.93
C LYS A 100 -31.98 10.60 34.97
N ILE A 101 -31.75 11.53 34.06
CA ILE A 101 -32.68 11.77 32.97
C ILE A 101 -32.63 10.50 32.15
N ASP A 102 -33.75 9.78 32.11
CA ASP A 102 -33.87 8.58 31.32
C ASP A 102 -33.81 9.02 29.85
N MET A 103 -32.77 8.61 29.14
CA MET A 103 -32.54 9.01 27.73
C MET A 103 -33.73 8.59 26.84
N ALA A 104 -34.55 7.63 27.31
CA ALA A 104 -35.81 7.22 26.69
C ALA A 104 -36.87 8.32 26.63
N GLU A 105 -36.88 9.29 27.55
CA GLU A 105 -37.88 10.36 27.60
C GLU A 105 -37.55 11.52 26.64
N ILE A 106 -36.27 11.68 26.27
CA ILE A 106 -35.79 12.66 25.27
C ILE A 106 -35.99 12.13 23.85
N GLU A 107 -35.78 10.83 23.61
CA GLU A 107 -36.04 10.19 22.31
C GLU A 107 -37.52 10.22 21.90
N MET A 108 -38.45 10.44 22.83
CA MET A 108 -39.88 10.52 22.54
C MET A 108 -40.40 11.92 22.19
N LYS A 109 -39.59 12.99 22.33
CA LYS A 109 -40.04 14.37 22.07
C LYS A 109 -39.61 14.95 20.73
N GLU A 110 -38.69 14.31 20.03
CA GLU A 110 -38.35 14.66 18.65
C GLU A 110 -38.73 13.48 17.76
N SER A 111 -39.99 13.45 17.33
CA SER A 111 -40.34 12.70 16.13
C SER A 111 -39.57 13.35 14.98
N TYR A 112 -38.39 12.82 14.67
CA TYR A 112 -37.77 13.11 13.40
C TYR A 112 -38.74 12.60 12.33
N ASP A 113 -39.37 13.52 11.61
CA ASP A 113 -39.97 13.22 10.32
C ASP A 113 -38.81 12.72 9.45
N PHE A 114 -38.63 11.40 9.43
CA PHE A 114 -37.75 10.76 8.46
C PHE A 114 -38.28 11.19 7.10
N ILE A 115 -37.53 12.07 6.44
CA ILE A 115 -37.76 12.36 5.02
C ILE A 115 -37.70 10.99 4.35
N ASP A 116 -38.84 10.56 3.81
CA ASP A 116 -38.94 9.29 3.10
C ASP A 116 -37.74 9.19 2.15
N PRO A 117 -36.95 8.11 2.22
CA PRO A 117 -35.82 7.94 1.32
C PRO A 117 -36.38 8.06 -0.09
N HIS A 118 -35.98 9.12 -0.80
CA HIS A 118 -36.49 9.43 -2.13
C HIS A 118 -36.50 8.14 -2.95
N LYS A 119 -37.71 7.65 -3.29
CA LYS A 119 -37.89 6.51 -4.20
C LYS A 119 -37.02 6.80 -5.40
N GLY A 120 -36.02 5.93 -5.62
CA GLY A 120 -35.00 6.14 -6.63
C GLY A 120 -35.68 6.46 -7.95
N VAL A 121 -35.68 7.74 -8.33
CA VAL A 121 -35.94 8.13 -9.70
C VAL A 121 -34.88 7.39 -10.49
N GLU A 122 -35.31 6.41 -11.28
CA GLU A 122 -34.45 5.67 -12.19
C GLU A 122 -33.64 6.71 -12.95
N ARG A 123 -32.37 6.85 -12.56
CA ARG A 123 -31.46 7.77 -13.23
C ARG A 123 -31.28 7.16 -14.61
N LYS A 124 -32.00 7.69 -15.60
CA LYS A 124 -31.70 7.44 -17.01
C LYS A 124 -30.20 7.65 -17.15
N LEU A 125 -29.50 6.57 -17.46
CA LEU A 125 -28.07 6.58 -17.77
C LEU A 125 -27.87 7.72 -18.76
N ILE A 126 -27.00 8.67 -18.42
CA ILE A 126 -26.66 9.78 -19.30
C ILE A 126 -26.06 9.13 -20.55
N GLU A 127 -26.74 9.28 -21.68
CA GLU A 127 -26.19 8.89 -22.98
C GLU A 127 -24.99 9.81 -23.26
N CYS A 128 -23.80 9.21 -23.26
CA CYS A 128 -22.59 9.93 -23.61
C CYS A 128 -22.55 10.12 -25.12
N ASP A 129 -23.22 11.16 -25.61
CA ASP A 129 -23.16 11.55 -27.00
C ASP A 129 -21.98 12.50 -27.23
N GLU A 130 -21.19 12.24 -28.27
CA GLU A 130 -19.91 12.93 -28.54
C GLU A 130 -20.08 14.42 -28.88
N ASN A 131 -21.33 14.87 -29.07
CA ASN A 131 -21.65 16.22 -29.55
C ASN A 131 -22.36 17.14 -28.53
N ALA A 132 -22.57 16.72 -27.29
CA ALA A 132 -23.25 17.52 -26.26
C ALA A 132 -22.28 18.05 -25.20
N GLY A 133 -21.65 19.19 -25.48
CA GLY A 133 -20.49 19.75 -24.76
C GLY A 133 -20.67 20.19 -23.29
N PHE A 134 -21.74 19.80 -22.59
CA PHE A 134 -21.98 20.23 -21.20
C PHE A 134 -21.95 19.10 -20.15
N PHE A 135 -22.18 17.83 -20.52
CA PHE A 135 -22.21 16.69 -19.57
C PHE A 135 -21.02 15.71 -19.68
N ASP A 136 -20.06 16.01 -20.56
CA ASP A 136 -18.83 15.24 -20.82
C ASP A 136 -17.80 15.30 -19.65
N ILE A 137 -18.13 16.01 -18.56
CA ILE A 137 -17.32 16.00 -17.32
C ILE A 137 -17.59 14.74 -16.48
N PHE A 138 -18.81 14.20 -16.54
CA PHE A 138 -19.23 13.03 -15.76
C PHE A 138 -19.18 11.72 -16.53
N CYS A 139 -19.21 11.79 -17.87
CA CYS A 139 -18.83 10.64 -18.67
C CYS A 139 -17.31 10.56 -18.63
N GLY A 140 -16.78 9.79 -17.67
CA GLY A 140 -15.36 9.68 -17.43
C GLY A 140 -14.63 9.49 -18.74
N LYS A 141 -13.99 10.56 -19.23
CA LYS A 141 -13.09 10.49 -20.37
C LYS A 141 -12.14 9.37 -20.02
N LYS A 142 -12.25 8.23 -20.73
CA LYS A 142 -11.12 7.37 -20.97
C LYS A 142 -10.14 8.28 -21.68
N GLN A 143 -9.38 9.05 -20.90
CA GLN A 143 -8.07 9.48 -21.30
C GLN A 143 -7.49 8.23 -21.92
N LYS A 144 -7.11 8.33 -23.19
CA LYS A 144 -6.19 7.37 -23.76
C LYS A 144 -4.95 7.51 -22.87
N ILE A 145 -4.96 6.79 -21.73
CA ILE A 145 -3.78 6.46 -20.97
C ILE A 145 -2.98 5.81 -22.07
N LYS A 146 -2.03 6.58 -22.62
CA LYS A 146 -0.96 5.99 -23.38
C LYS A 146 -0.43 4.97 -22.40
N LYS A 147 -0.85 3.72 -22.55
CA LYS A 147 -0.15 2.56 -22.03
C LYS A 147 1.16 2.53 -22.81
N GLN A 148 1.98 3.57 -22.66
CA GLN A 148 3.39 3.35 -22.61
C GLN A 148 3.50 2.37 -21.46
N LYS A 149 3.70 1.09 -21.83
CA LYS A 149 4.42 0.15 -21.00
C LYS A 149 5.76 0.82 -20.74
N GLN A 150 5.78 1.76 -19.82
CA GLN A 150 7.01 2.18 -19.23
C GLN A 150 7.40 0.97 -18.40
N ASN A 151 8.39 0.25 -18.89
CA ASN A 151 8.99 -0.84 -18.15
C ASN A 151 9.72 -0.15 -17.00
N HIS A 152 9.00 0.08 -15.89
CA HIS A 152 9.62 0.61 -14.69
C HIS A 152 10.60 -0.44 -14.22
N LYS A 153 11.88 -0.09 -14.27
CA LYS A 153 12.96 -0.98 -13.87
C LYS A 153 13.02 -1.10 -12.35
N PHE A 154 12.51 -0.11 -11.63
CA PHE A 154 12.56 -0.04 -10.18
C PHE A 154 11.17 0.01 -9.55
N GLU A 155 10.93 -0.85 -8.58
CA GLU A 155 9.72 -0.87 -7.75
C GLU A 155 10.08 -0.69 -6.28
N VAL A 156 9.32 0.15 -5.57
CA VAL A 156 9.42 0.33 -4.12
C VAL A 156 8.09 -0.10 -3.49
N TRP A 157 8.14 -1.06 -2.60
CA TRP A 157 6.99 -1.61 -1.90
C TRP A 157 7.09 -1.25 -0.44
N ILE A 158 6.03 -0.66 0.09
CA ILE A 158 6.03 -0.11 1.44
C ILE A 158 4.88 -0.69 2.20
N ASP A 159 5.22 -1.27 3.32
CA ASP A 159 4.28 -1.74 4.31
C ASP A 159 3.53 -0.55 4.89
N VAL A 160 2.21 -0.59 4.89
CA VAL A 160 1.37 0.40 5.58
C VAL A 160 0.47 -0.27 6.62
N SER A 161 0.83 -1.47 7.07
CA SER A 161 0.17 -2.18 8.17
C SER A 161 0.17 -1.38 9.47
N SER A 162 -0.70 -1.78 10.39
CA SER A 162 -0.85 -1.11 11.68
C SER A 162 0.41 -1.17 12.56
N THR A 163 1.26 -2.19 12.42
CA THR A 163 2.49 -2.37 13.21
C THR A 163 3.57 -1.35 12.86
N MET A 164 3.56 -0.81 11.63
CA MET A 164 4.42 0.29 11.20
C MET A 164 4.30 1.57 12.04
N LYS A 165 3.17 1.75 12.75
CA LYS A 165 2.98 2.86 13.69
C LYS A 165 3.98 2.83 14.85
N GLN A 166 4.52 1.67 15.21
CA GLN A 166 5.48 1.57 16.31
C GLN A 166 6.91 1.96 15.88
N VAL A 167 7.16 1.97 14.57
CA VAL A 167 8.52 2.08 14.02
C VAL A 167 8.79 3.46 13.43
N ASP A 168 7.79 4.06 12.77
CA ASP A 168 7.97 5.26 11.95
C ASP A 168 6.93 6.38 12.26
N TYR A 169 6.28 6.32 13.42
CA TYR A 169 5.31 7.34 13.81
C TYR A 169 5.98 8.56 14.45
N ARG A 170 5.67 9.76 13.92
CA ARG A 170 6.21 11.04 14.40
C ARG A 170 5.15 12.05 14.86
N GLY A 171 3.90 11.60 14.99
CA GLY A 171 2.73 12.46 15.23
C GLY A 171 1.85 12.62 13.98
N VAL A 172 0.61 13.06 14.16
CA VAL A 172 -0.38 13.18 13.07
C VAL A 172 -0.01 14.31 12.08
N GLU A 173 0.65 15.36 12.56
CA GLU A 173 0.99 16.55 11.77
C GLU A 173 2.36 16.45 11.07
N LYS A 174 3.16 15.44 11.41
CA LYS A 174 4.53 15.29 10.88
C LYS A 174 4.60 14.13 9.90
N LYS A 175 5.31 14.36 8.80
CA LYS A 175 5.66 13.30 7.85
C LYS A 175 6.50 12.22 8.52
N CYS A 176 6.17 10.97 8.21
CA CYS A 176 6.95 9.81 8.62
C CYS A 176 8.25 9.73 7.80
N TYR A 177 9.26 9.04 8.31
CA TYR A 177 10.55 8.93 7.63
C TYR A 177 10.43 8.20 6.28
N ARG A 178 9.50 7.25 6.14
CA ARG A 178 9.21 6.59 4.85
C ARG A 178 8.68 7.58 3.80
N GLU A 179 7.76 8.47 4.17
CA GLU A 179 7.26 9.51 3.26
C GLU A 179 8.39 10.46 2.85
N MET A 180 9.17 10.95 3.83
CA MET A 180 10.34 11.80 3.56
C MET A 180 11.37 11.11 2.66
N PHE A 181 11.60 9.80 2.85
CA PHE A 181 12.49 9.01 2.01
C PHE A 181 12.00 8.97 0.57
N LEU A 182 10.71 8.70 0.34
CA LEU A 182 10.14 8.67 -1.00
C LEU A 182 10.13 10.02 -1.70
N GLU A 183 9.84 11.10 -0.96
CA GLU A 183 9.92 12.45 -1.52
C GLU A 183 11.33 12.75 -2.02
N ASN A 184 12.35 12.46 -1.21
CA ASN A 184 13.74 12.66 -1.61
C ASN A 184 14.17 11.70 -2.74
N LEU A 185 13.69 10.47 -2.74
CA LEU A 185 13.98 9.50 -3.80
C LEU A 185 13.35 9.93 -5.12
N SER A 186 12.15 10.49 -5.08
CA SER A 186 11.43 10.97 -6.26
C SER A 186 12.14 12.12 -6.99
N LEU A 187 12.95 12.91 -6.27
CA LEU A 187 13.79 13.96 -6.85
C LEU A 187 14.86 13.39 -7.79
N ASN A 188 15.45 12.24 -7.43
CA ASN A 188 16.47 11.58 -8.23
C ASN A 188 15.87 10.57 -9.23
N CYS A 189 14.69 10.05 -8.92
CA CYS A 189 14.03 8.99 -9.65
C CYS A 189 12.54 9.31 -9.85
N PRO A 190 12.16 9.95 -10.96
CA PRO A 190 10.79 10.40 -11.17
C PRO A 190 9.80 9.22 -11.15
N MET A 191 8.76 9.43 -10.33
CA MET A 191 7.57 8.59 -10.23
C MET A 191 6.90 8.44 -11.59
N ASN A 192 6.36 7.25 -11.87
CA ASN A 192 5.67 6.91 -13.11
C ASN A 192 6.55 6.93 -14.36
N GLU A 193 7.84 7.28 -14.27
CA GLU A 193 8.82 7.14 -15.34
C GLU A 193 9.74 5.96 -15.09
N LYS A 194 10.56 6.07 -14.03
CA LYS A 194 11.60 5.09 -13.71
C LYS A 194 11.24 4.23 -12.51
N MET A 195 10.46 4.79 -11.58
CA MET A 195 10.05 4.15 -10.34
C MET A 195 8.53 4.02 -10.26
N LYS A 196 8.10 2.86 -9.75
CA LYS A 196 6.75 2.66 -9.22
C LYS A 196 6.77 2.39 -7.74
N VAL A 197 5.85 3.04 -7.04
CA VAL A 197 5.69 2.87 -5.60
C VAL A 197 4.38 2.12 -5.36
N TYR A 198 4.43 1.14 -4.47
CA TYR A 198 3.31 0.32 -4.07
C TYR A 198 3.17 0.33 -2.55
N TYR A 199 1.94 0.42 -2.08
CA TYR A 199 1.59 0.20 -0.67
C TYR A 199 1.06 -1.21 -0.54
N PHE A 200 1.49 -1.93 0.49
CA PHE A 200 0.92 -3.23 0.81
C PHE A 200 0.36 -3.27 2.23
N GLU A 201 -0.81 -3.88 2.31
CA GLU A 201 -1.52 -4.31 3.51
C GLU A 201 -1.83 -5.80 3.24
N GLU A 202 -3.11 -6.14 3.08
CA GLU A 202 -3.55 -7.44 2.54
C GLU A 202 -3.38 -7.56 1.01
N PHE A 203 -3.34 -6.42 0.32
CA PHE A 203 -3.21 -6.33 -1.13
C PHE A 203 -2.25 -5.20 -1.49
N ARG A 204 -1.49 -5.40 -2.58
CA ARG A 204 -0.62 -4.38 -3.14
C ARG A 204 -1.43 -3.37 -3.97
N LYS A 205 -1.34 -2.08 -3.63
CA LYS A 205 -2.00 -0.95 -4.32
C LYS A 205 -0.94 0.01 -4.84
N GLU A 206 -1.12 0.51 -6.07
CA GLU A 206 -0.21 1.51 -6.65
C GLU A 206 -0.39 2.86 -5.94
N ALA A 207 0.72 3.51 -5.65
CA ALA A 207 0.76 4.81 -5.02
C ALA A 207 0.44 5.91 -6.03
N GLY A 208 -0.63 6.68 -5.79
CA GLY A 208 -0.86 7.94 -6.50
C GLY A 208 -0.09 9.11 -5.87
N THR A 209 -0.05 9.13 -4.54
CA THR A 209 0.54 10.18 -3.69
C THR A 209 1.20 9.54 -2.47
N PHE A 210 2.21 10.19 -1.88
CA PHE A 210 3.02 9.66 -0.77
C PHE A 210 2.41 9.84 0.63
N ASP A 211 1.39 10.68 0.77
CA ASP A 211 0.65 10.94 2.01
C ASP A 211 0.13 9.66 2.69
N ARG A 212 -0.25 8.65 1.90
CA ARG A 212 -0.80 7.39 2.41
C ARG A 212 0.22 6.49 3.10
N VAL A 213 1.52 6.74 2.91
CA VAL A 213 2.59 5.93 3.51
C VAL A 213 2.54 5.96 5.03
N CYS A 214 2.19 7.11 5.60
CA CYS A 214 2.15 7.28 7.04
C CYS A 214 0.83 6.78 7.66
N LEU A 215 -0.19 6.51 6.85
CA LEU A 215 -1.49 6.00 7.30
C LEU A 215 -1.39 4.50 7.57
N SER A 216 -0.84 4.16 8.74
CA SER A 216 -0.60 2.78 9.17
C SER A 216 -1.91 2.13 9.62
N ARG A 217 -2.42 1.15 8.86
CA ARG A 217 -3.69 0.45 9.12
C ARG A 217 -3.71 -0.97 8.55
N GLY A 218 -4.61 -1.79 9.07
CA GLY A 218 -4.84 -3.15 8.57
C GLY A 218 -3.76 -4.15 8.98
N LEU A 219 -3.89 -5.35 8.42
CA LEU A 219 -3.00 -6.48 8.60
C LEU A 219 -2.29 -6.80 7.29
N ASN A 220 -1.20 -7.55 7.41
CA ASN A 220 -0.41 -7.97 6.28
C ASN A 220 -0.70 -9.41 5.85
N ASN A 221 -0.50 -9.67 4.56
CA ASN A 221 -0.55 -11.03 4.01
C ASN A 221 0.75 -11.34 3.25
N MET A 222 1.75 -11.82 3.99
CA MET A 222 3.08 -12.13 3.45
C MET A 222 3.06 -13.15 2.31
N LYS A 223 2.18 -14.16 2.37
CA LYS A 223 2.02 -15.15 1.29
C LYS A 223 1.63 -14.51 -0.03
N ARG A 224 0.75 -13.51 0.00
CA ARG A 224 0.36 -12.78 -1.21
C ARG A 224 1.48 -11.90 -1.72
N ILE A 225 2.22 -11.23 -0.84
CA ILE A 225 3.38 -10.40 -1.22
C ILE A 225 4.44 -11.27 -1.91
N VAL A 226 4.72 -12.46 -1.40
CA VAL A 226 5.60 -13.44 -2.06
C VAL A 226 5.08 -13.84 -3.43
N SER A 227 3.77 -14.08 -3.56
CA SER A 227 3.13 -14.38 -4.86
C SER A 227 3.28 -13.22 -5.85
N ASP A 228 3.14 -11.99 -5.37
CA ASP A 228 3.31 -10.78 -6.18
C ASP A 228 4.78 -10.55 -6.55
N LEU A 229 5.72 -10.92 -5.69
CA LEU A 229 7.16 -10.87 -5.96
C LEU A 229 7.56 -11.81 -7.08
N LYS A 230 7.05 -13.04 -7.05
CA LYS A 230 7.24 -14.03 -8.12
C LYS A 230 6.64 -13.60 -9.47
N LYS A 231 5.70 -12.66 -9.46
CA LYS A 231 5.04 -12.12 -10.66
C LYS A 231 5.61 -10.77 -11.11
N SER A 232 6.44 -10.12 -10.28
CA SER A 232 6.97 -8.80 -10.59
C SER A 232 7.98 -8.89 -11.74
N LYS A 233 7.89 -7.95 -12.68
CA LYS A 233 8.75 -7.86 -13.87
C LYS A 233 9.80 -6.76 -13.75
N ALA A 234 9.91 -6.11 -12.58
CA ALA A 234 10.90 -5.07 -12.34
C ALA A 234 12.31 -5.65 -12.31
N ASP A 235 13.31 -4.85 -12.70
CA ASP A 235 14.71 -5.25 -12.57
C ASP A 235 15.13 -5.25 -11.09
N HIS A 236 14.65 -4.26 -10.32
CA HIS A 236 15.03 -4.02 -8.94
C HIS A 236 13.77 -3.78 -8.09
N VAL A 237 13.64 -4.51 -6.99
CA VAL A 237 12.52 -4.35 -6.02
C VAL A 237 13.08 -4.01 -4.65
N LEU A 238 12.64 -2.90 -4.07
CA LEU A 238 12.90 -2.52 -2.69
C LEU A 238 11.63 -2.75 -1.86
N ILE A 239 11.70 -3.57 -0.82
CA ILE A 239 10.59 -3.82 0.10
C ILE A 239 10.96 -3.24 1.47
N ILE A 240 10.09 -2.41 2.03
CA ILE A 240 10.27 -1.78 3.34
C ILE A 240 9.12 -2.24 4.24
N THR A 241 9.45 -2.93 5.33
CA THR A 241 8.51 -3.45 6.33
C THR A 241 9.12 -3.36 7.73
N ASP A 242 8.37 -3.70 8.77
CA ASP A 242 8.91 -3.77 10.13
C ASP A 242 9.47 -5.15 10.46
N ILE A 243 10.21 -5.21 11.57
CA ILE A 243 10.83 -6.46 12.05
C ILE A 243 9.82 -7.54 12.46
N PHE A 244 8.53 -7.21 12.63
CA PHE A 244 7.52 -8.19 13.03
C PHE A 244 7.10 -9.08 11.86
N GLU A 245 7.25 -8.60 10.62
CA GLU A 245 7.00 -9.38 9.40
C GLU A 245 8.18 -10.25 8.97
N ALA A 246 9.22 -10.36 9.80
CA ALA A 246 10.40 -11.19 9.57
C ALA A 246 10.12 -12.69 9.77
N GLU A 247 9.14 -13.22 9.04
CA GLU A 247 8.88 -14.65 8.99
C GLU A 247 9.93 -15.38 8.13
N GLU A 248 10.37 -16.55 8.59
CA GLU A 248 11.32 -17.40 7.87
C GLU A 248 10.86 -17.70 6.43
N SER A 249 9.55 -17.93 6.24
CA SER A 249 8.98 -18.23 4.93
C SER A 249 9.15 -17.08 3.93
N PHE A 250 9.10 -15.84 4.43
CA PHE A 250 9.23 -14.63 3.62
C PHE A 250 10.71 -14.35 3.30
N ILE A 251 11.58 -14.47 4.29
CA ILE A 251 13.04 -14.34 4.13
C ILE A 251 13.55 -15.33 3.08
N ASN A 252 13.21 -16.62 3.25
CA ASN A 252 13.61 -17.66 2.30
C ASN A 252 13.08 -17.38 0.89
N ALA A 253 11.85 -16.89 0.77
CA ALA A 253 11.27 -16.55 -0.53
C ALA A 253 12.03 -15.42 -1.24
N VAL A 254 12.53 -14.43 -0.49
CA VAL A 254 13.32 -13.33 -1.02
C VAL A 254 14.73 -13.78 -1.38
N GLU A 255 15.38 -14.62 -0.58
CA GLU A 255 16.71 -15.15 -0.85
C GLU A 255 16.75 -16.04 -2.11
N LEU A 256 15.68 -16.80 -2.36
CA LEU A 256 15.54 -17.65 -3.55
C LEU A 256 15.47 -16.86 -4.87
N THR A 257 15.30 -15.53 -4.82
CA THR A 257 15.28 -14.66 -6.02
C THR A 257 16.68 -14.40 -6.60
N GLY A 258 17.74 -14.93 -5.98
CA GLY A 258 19.10 -15.02 -6.54
C GLY A 258 20.03 -13.86 -6.16
N ARG A 259 19.56 -12.61 -6.12
CA ARG A 259 20.30 -11.46 -5.56
C ARG A 259 19.44 -10.72 -4.54
N ALA A 260 19.42 -11.25 -3.33
CA ALA A 260 18.74 -10.63 -2.20
C ALA A 260 19.74 -9.85 -1.32
N THR A 261 19.32 -8.69 -0.82
CA THR A 261 20.01 -7.99 0.28
C THR A 261 19.00 -7.73 1.37
N ILE A 262 19.22 -8.29 2.56
CA ILE A 262 18.34 -8.12 3.70
C ILE A 262 19.04 -7.24 4.73
N ARG A 263 18.33 -6.22 5.21
CA ARG A 263 18.81 -5.30 6.25
C ARG A 263 17.83 -5.28 7.41
N GLY A 264 18.33 -5.07 8.62
CA GLY A 264 17.50 -4.97 9.82
C GLY A 264 17.33 -6.27 10.62
N LEU A 265 17.78 -7.43 10.09
CA LEU A 265 17.80 -8.70 10.83
C LEU A 265 18.99 -8.76 11.81
N ASP A 266 20.23 -8.70 11.30
CA ASP A 266 21.44 -8.87 12.12
C ASP A 266 21.74 -7.62 12.98
N LYS A 267 21.49 -6.45 12.42
CA LYS A 267 21.70 -5.15 13.06
C LYS A 267 20.43 -4.33 12.91
N PRO A 268 19.96 -3.67 13.99
CA PRO A 268 18.75 -2.88 13.93
C PRO A 268 18.92 -1.76 12.91
N PHE A 269 17.95 -1.66 12.00
CA PHE A 269 17.90 -0.62 10.98
C PHE A 269 16.75 0.31 11.29
N TYR A 270 17.04 1.57 11.60
CA TYR A 270 16.05 2.54 12.02
C TYR A 270 15.53 3.36 10.83
N ALA A 271 14.26 3.78 10.91
CA ALA A 271 13.64 4.59 9.86
C ALA A 271 14.39 5.91 9.59
N SER A 272 15.05 6.49 10.60
CA SER A 272 15.90 7.67 10.44
C SER A 272 17.13 7.46 9.55
N GLN A 273 17.66 6.23 9.49
CA GLN A 273 18.87 5.86 8.73
C GLN A 273 18.59 5.68 7.24
N MET A 274 17.32 5.58 6.83
CA MET A 274 16.94 5.44 5.42
C MET A 274 17.48 6.58 4.54
N LYS A 275 17.69 7.77 5.12
CA LYS A 275 18.26 8.93 4.41
C LYS A 275 19.68 8.66 3.90
N GLU A 276 20.47 7.88 4.62
CA GLU A 276 21.87 7.57 4.26
C GLU A 276 21.94 6.70 3.00
N GLU A 277 20.92 5.87 2.80
CA GLU A 277 20.82 4.92 1.68
C GLU A 277 20.31 5.56 0.38
N LEU A 278 19.80 6.80 0.42
CA LEU A 278 19.21 7.49 -0.73
C LEU A 278 20.15 7.55 -1.95
N LYS A 279 21.44 7.81 -1.72
CA LYS A 279 22.42 7.90 -2.81
C LYS A 279 22.60 6.57 -3.53
N ARG A 280 22.69 5.48 -2.76
CA ARG A 280 22.88 4.13 -3.31
C ARG A 280 21.61 3.64 -4.02
N ILE A 281 20.44 3.80 -3.38
CA ILE A 281 19.18 3.41 -3.99
C ILE A 281 18.86 4.24 -5.25
N GLY A 282 19.20 5.54 -5.25
CA GLY A 282 19.06 6.40 -6.41
C GLY A 282 19.86 5.91 -7.64
N GLN A 283 20.97 5.19 -7.46
CA GLN A 283 21.72 4.59 -8.56
C GLN A 283 20.97 3.43 -9.23
N LEU A 284 20.08 2.73 -8.50
CA LEU A 284 19.27 1.63 -9.05
C LEU A 284 18.20 2.10 -10.04
N CYS A 285 17.96 3.41 -10.10
CA CYS A 285 17.06 4.04 -11.05
C CYS A 285 17.73 4.46 -12.37
N GLN A 286 19.06 4.40 -12.47
CA GLN A 286 19.81 4.79 -13.67
C GLN A 286 19.92 3.62 -14.66
#